data_AF-A0A439Q1Z1-F1
#
_entry.id   AF-A0A439Q1Z1-F1
#
_cell.length_a   1.000
_cell.length_b   1.000
_cell.length_c   1.000
_cell.angle_alpha   90.00
_cell.angle_beta   90.00
_cell.angle_gamma   90.00
#
_symmetry.space_group_name_H-M   'P 1'
#
loop_
_entity.id
_entity.type
_entity.pdbx_description
1 polymer ?
#
loop_
_entity_poly.entity_id
_entity_poly.type
_entity_poly.pdbx_seq_one_letter_code
_entity_poly.pdbx_strand_id
1 'polypeptide(L)'
;MSHDEDHIASTREKLVRMANQIATFFHSKPREEGIAGLAEHINRFWEPRMRRQLFELLDGDAEDFDELVTAASARIKRPISPAEADRKLGVTAFPADIAASQE
;
A
#
# COMPACT_ATOMS: atom_id res chain seq x y z
N MET A 1 20.68 8.13 20.03
CA MET A 1 20.76 7.27 18.84
C MET A 1 19.35 6.71 18.64
N SER A 2 18.38 7.51 18.16
CA SER A 2 18.15 7.93 16.77
C SER A 2 18.23 6.78 15.79
N HIS A 3 17.18 5.96 15.72
CA HIS A 3 16.76 5.28 14.48
C HIS A 3 15.34 4.67 14.59
N ASP A 4 14.35 5.41 15.09
CA ASP A 4 12.94 4.95 14.98
C ASP A 4 12.14 5.87 14.03
N GLU A 5 12.39 7.18 14.06
CA GLU A 5 11.70 8.16 13.20
C GLU A 5 12.00 8.04 11.69
N ASP A 6 13.25 7.77 11.28
CA ASP A 6 13.62 7.64 9.86
C ASP A 6 13.06 6.38 9.18
N HIS A 7 12.88 5.29 9.93
CA HIS A 7 12.32 4.05 9.38
C HIS A 7 10.83 4.19 9.05
N ILE A 8 10.07 4.91 9.87
CA ILE A 8 8.63 5.12 9.65
C ILE A 8 8.39 6.07 8.47
N ALA A 9 9.19 7.14 8.35
CA ALA A 9 9.15 8.06 7.21
C ALA A 9 9.45 7.37 5.87
N SER A 10 10.49 6.52 5.82
CA SER A 10 10.76 5.73 4.61
C SER A 10 9.67 4.70 4.28
N THR A 11 8.94 4.21 5.30
CA THR A 11 7.87 3.21 5.09
C THR A 11 6.63 3.83 4.47
N ARG A 12 6.24 5.04 4.90
CA ARG A 12 5.11 5.77 4.30
C ARG A 12 5.36 6.12 2.83
N GLU A 13 6.53 6.67 2.50
CA GLU A 13 6.89 7.05 1.13
C GLU A 13 6.94 5.82 0.20
N LYS A 14 7.40 4.69 0.74
CA LYS A 14 7.40 3.41 0.01
C LYS A 14 5.98 2.89 -0.26
N LEU A 15 5.05 3.02 0.68
CA LEU A 15 3.65 2.65 0.48
C LEU A 15 2.98 3.50 -0.60
N VAL A 16 3.21 4.82 -0.58
CA VAL A 16 2.74 5.75 -1.63
C VAL A 16 3.27 5.31 -2.99
N ARG A 17 4.59 5.11 -3.10
CA ARG A 17 5.22 4.67 -4.36
C ARG A 17 4.63 3.36 -4.87
N MET A 18 4.47 2.36 -4.02
CA MET A 18 3.89 1.07 -4.41
C MET A 18 2.44 1.25 -4.89
N ALA A 19 1.61 2.03 -4.20
CA ALA A 19 0.25 2.31 -4.61
C ALA A 19 0.19 2.98 -5.99
N ASN A 20 1.03 3.99 -6.21
CA ASN A 20 1.12 4.72 -7.47
C ASN A 20 1.65 3.84 -8.62
N GLN A 21 2.57 2.91 -8.35
CA GLN A 21 3.05 1.93 -9.34
C GLN A 21 1.91 1.00 -9.79
N ILE A 22 1.08 0.51 -8.86
CA ILE A 22 -0.07 -0.33 -9.19
C ILE A 22 -1.10 0.51 -9.97
N ALA A 23 -1.36 1.76 -9.57
CA ALA A 23 -2.25 2.67 -10.28
C ALA A 23 -1.80 2.93 -11.73
N THR A 24 -0.50 3.17 -11.95
CA THR A 24 0.10 3.34 -13.28
C THR A 24 -0.19 2.14 -14.19
N PHE A 25 -0.09 0.91 -13.66
CA PHE A 25 -0.41 -0.30 -14.41
C PHE A 25 -1.89 -0.32 -14.85
N PHE A 26 -2.80 0.09 -13.96
CA PHE A 26 -4.23 0.14 -14.25
C PHE A 26 -4.66 1.36 -15.07
N HIS A 27 -3.81 2.36 -15.25
CA HIS A 27 -4.08 3.51 -16.12
C HIS A 27 -4.28 3.14 -17.60
N SER A 28 -3.76 1.98 -18.02
CA SER A 28 -3.99 1.44 -19.37
C SER A 28 -5.39 0.82 -19.55
N LYS A 29 -6.15 0.66 -18.45
CA LYS A 29 -7.51 0.12 -18.43
C LYS A 29 -8.52 1.27 -18.31
N PRO A 30 -9.79 1.07 -18.69
CA PRO A 30 -10.82 2.08 -18.46
C PRO A 30 -10.94 2.35 -16.96
N ARG A 31 -11.20 3.61 -16.61
CA ARG A 31 -11.16 4.14 -15.24
C ARG A 31 -11.90 3.25 -14.24
N GLU A 32 -13.11 2.81 -14.58
CA GLU A 32 -13.93 1.99 -13.68
C GLU A 32 -13.32 0.61 -13.40
N GLU A 33 -12.76 -0.04 -14.42
CA GLU A 33 -12.04 -1.31 -14.28
C GLU A 33 -10.73 -1.11 -13.53
N GLY A 34 -10.03 -0.01 -13.78
CA GLY A 34 -8.80 0.33 -13.07
C GLY A 34 -9.02 0.51 -11.56
N ILE A 35 -10.08 1.23 -11.18
CA ILE A 35 -10.47 1.41 -9.77
C ILE A 35 -10.79 0.07 -9.12
N ALA A 36 -11.61 -0.76 -9.78
CA ALA A 36 -12.01 -2.07 -9.25
C ALA A 36 -10.81 -3.03 -9.14
N GLY A 37 -9.98 -3.11 -10.17
CA GLY A 37 -8.79 -3.97 -10.22
C GLY A 37 -7.72 -3.55 -9.22
N LEU A 38 -7.46 -2.24 -9.06
CA LEU A 38 -6.54 -1.72 -8.06
C LEU A 38 -7.00 -2.04 -6.65
N ALA A 39 -8.29 -1.81 -6.34
CA ALA A 39 -8.85 -2.13 -5.05
C ALA A 39 -8.78 -3.64 -4.75
N GLU A 40 -9.10 -4.50 -5.72
CA GLU A 40 -8.98 -5.95 -5.54
C GLU A 40 -7.51 -6.36 -5.29
N HIS A 41 -6.58 -5.81 -6.07
CA HIS A 41 -5.15 -6.08 -5.92
C HIS A 41 -4.67 -5.71 -4.52
N ILE A 42 -4.99 -4.51 -4.03
CA ILE A 42 -4.63 -4.09 -2.67
C ILE A 42 -5.29 -5.02 -1.64
N ASN A 43 -6.56 -5.37 -1.78
CA ASN A 43 -7.22 -6.28 -0.84
C ASN A 43 -6.59 -7.68 -0.81
N ARG A 44 -6.08 -8.18 -1.95
CA ARG A 44 -5.56 -9.54 -2.11
C ARG A 44 -4.09 -9.67 -1.76
N PHE A 45 -3.29 -8.66 -2.09
CA PHE A 45 -1.84 -8.67 -1.88
C PHE A 45 -1.40 -7.87 -0.65
N TRP A 46 -2.17 -6.86 -0.22
CA TRP A 46 -1.79 -6.06 0.94
C TRP A 46 -2.38 -6.61 2.24
N GLU A 47 -1.48 -6.80 3.19
CA GLU A 47 -1.82 -7.16 4.56
C GLU A 47 -2.66 -6.07 5.24
N PRO A 48 -3.48 -6.47 6.24
CA PRO A 48 -4.34 -5.54 6.97
C PRO A 48 -3.59 -4.35 7.59
N ARG A 49 -2.35 -4.53 8.05
CA ARG A 49 -1.52 -3.42 8.57
C ARG A 49 -1.16 -2.40 7.49
N MET A 50 -0.77 -2.85 6.30
CA MET A 50 -0.45 -1.97 5.17
C MET A 50 -1.69 -1.21 4.69
N ARG A 51 -2.85 -1.88 4.66
CA ARG A 51 -4.12 -1.23 4.32
C ARG A 51 -4.47 -0.13 5.31
N ARG A 52 -4.27 -0.34 6.62
CA ARG A 52 -4.46 0.73 7.60
C ARG A 52 -3.54 1.91 7.33
N GLN A 53 -2.23 1.65 7.18
CA GLN A 53 -1.27 2.71 6.92
C GLN A 53 -1.64 3.50 5.65
N LEU A 54 -2.06 2.82 4.58
CA LEU A 54 -2.58 3.49 3.37
C LEU A 54 -3.70 4.48 3.68
N PHE A 55 -4.67 4.07 4.51
CA PHE A 55 -5.78 4.94 4.90
C PHE A 55 -5.33 6.09 5.81
N GLU A 56 -4.35 5.87 6.70
CA GLU A 56 -3.80 6.95 7.53
C GLU A 56 -3.06 7.98 6.67
N LEU A 57 -2.32 7.53 5.65
CA LEU A 57 -1.68 8.43 4.69
C LEU A 57 -2.71 9.18 3.82
N LEU A 58 -3.78 8.50 3.38
CA LEU A 58 -4.85 9.14 2.61
C LEU A 58 -5.68 10.15 3.44
N ASP A 59 -5.73 10.00 4.76
CA ASP A 59 -6.42 10.94 5.66
C ASP A 59 -5.57 12.18 5.96
N GLY A 60 -4.23 12.02 6.00
CA GLY A 60 -3.29 13.12 6.20
C GLY A 60 -2.91 13.87 4.93
N ASP A 61 -2.19 13.19 4.02
CA ASP A 61 -1.57 13.77 2.83
C ASP A 61 -1.91 12.93 1.60
N ALA A 62 -3.15 13.10 1.11
CA ALA A 62 -3.62 12.43 -0.11
C ALA A 62 -2.97 12.96 -1.40
N GLU A 63 -2.24 14.10 -1.34
CA GLU A 63 -1.72 14.82 -2.51
C GLU A 63 -0.68 14.02 -3.30
N ASP A 64 0.02 13.10 -2.65
CA ASP A 64 1.04 12.26 -3.27
C ASP A 64 0.46 10.98 -3.91
N PHE A 65 -0.85 10.74 -3.77
CA PHE A 65 -1.52 9.58 -4.35
C PHE A 65 -2.14 9.88 -5.70
N ASP A 66 -2.03 8.92 -6.60
CA ASP A 66 -2.72 8.97 -7.89
C ASP A 66 -4.25 8.98 -7.71
N GLU A 67 -4.95 9.64 -8.64
CA GLU A 67 -6.41 9.74 -8.61
C GLU A 67 -7.11 8.37 -8.62
N LEU A 68 -6.50 7.36 -9.25
CA LEU A 68 -6.98 5.97 -9.23
C LEU A 68 -6.89 5.37 -7.83
N VAL A 69 -5.82 5.65 -7.08
CA VAL A 69 -5.65 5.17 -5.70
C VAL A 69 -6.70 5.78 -4.80
N THR A 70 -6.90 7.09 -4.90
CA THR A 70 -7.91 7.81 -4.13
C THR A 70 -9.31 7.30 -4.44
N ALA A 71 -9.65 7.07 -5.72
CA ALA A 71 -10.93 6.49 -6.10
C ALA A 71 -11.08 5.02 -5.65
N ALA A 72 -10.00 4.23 -5.71
CA ALA A 72 -9.99 2.84 -5.27
C ALA A 72 -10.10 2.71 -3.74
N SER A 73 -9.66 3.72 -2.98
CA SER A 73 -9.73 3.72 -1.52
C SER A 73 -11.14 3.48 -0.99
N ALA A 74 -12.18 3.96 -1.69
CA ALA A 74 -13.58 3.72 -1.36
C ALA A 74 -14.01 2.24 -1.50
N ARG A 75 -13.25 1.44 -2.26
CA ARG A 75 -13.49 0.00 -2.50
C ARG A 75 -12.54 -0.91 -1.72
N ILE A 76 -11.50 -0.37 -1.10
CA ILE A 76 -10.58 -1.16 -0.27
C ILE A 76 -11.25 -1.45 1.08
N LYS A 77 -11.20 -2.71 1.51
CA LYS A 77 -11.78 -3.12 2.80
C LYS A 77 -10.88 -2.66 3.94
N ARG A 78 -11.38 -1.75 4.78
CA ARG A 78 -10.74 -1.35 6.04
C ARG A 78 -10.74 -2.52 7.03
N PRO A 79 -9.58 -3.00 7.50
CA PRO A 79 -9.53 -4.05 8.50
C PRO A 79 -9.95 -3.52 9.87
N ILE A 80 -10.81 -4.28 10.56
CA ILE A 80 -11.57 -3.82 11.72
C ILE A 80 -10.79 -4.00 13.04
N SER A 81 -9.73 -4.83 13.06
CA SER A 81 -9.01 -5.15 14.31
C SER A 81 -7.48 -5.26 14.14
N PRO A 82 -6.68 -4.54 14.95
CA PRO A 82 -5.22 -4.71 15.01
C PRO A 82 -4.78 -6.10 15.51
N ALA A 83 -5.59 -6.73 16.37
CA ALA A 83 -5.26 -7.99 17.05
C ALA A 83 -5.27 -9.22 16.12
N GLU A 84 -6.15 -9.26 15.11
CA GLU A 84 -6.18 -10.35 14.12
C GLU A 84 -5.11 -10.20 13.05
N ALA A 85 -4.68 -8.96 12.77
CA ALA A 85 -3.63 -8.66 11.81
C ALA A 85 -2.24 -9.07 12.31
N ASP A 86 -1.96 -8.87 13.60
CA ASP A 86 -0.69 -9.18 14.24
C ASP A 86 -0.48 -10.71 14.43
N ARG A 87 -1.54 -11.42 14.82
CA ARG A 87 -1.48 -12.86 15.16
C ARG A 87 -1.10 -13.76 13.97
N LYS A 88 -1.20 -13.26 12.74
CA LYS A 88 -0.91 -14.02 11.52
C LYS A 88 0.53 -13.88 11.01
N LEU A 89 1.34 -12.97 11.56
CA LEU A 89 2.66 -12.66 11.01
C LEU A 89 3.75 -12.79 12.07
N GLY A 90 4.20 -14.01 12.33
CA GLY A 90 5.53 -14.24 12.86
C GLY A 90 6.59 -14.01 11.78
N VAL A 91 6.89 -12.76 11.39
CA VAL A 91 7.96 -12.44 10.44
C VAL A 91 8.69 -11.14 10.80
N THR A 92 10.00 -11.32 10.97
CA THR A 92 11.10 -10.36 10.92
C THR A 92 11.16 -9.59 9.61
N ALA A 93 11.41 -8.28 9.69
CA ALA A 93 11.91 -7.37 8.65
C ALA A 93 12.06 -7.91 7.21
N PHE A 94 11.34 -7.29 6.27
CA PHE A 94 11.54 -7.45 4.83
C PHE A 94 12.98 -7.05 4.43
N PRO A 95 13.82 -7.94 3.86
CA PRO A 95 15.03 -7.53 3.19
C PRO A 95 14.66 -6.96 1.81
N ALA A 96 14.97 -5.68 1.61
CA ALA A 96 14.78 -4.97 0.35
C ALA A 96 15.87 -5.32 -0.68
N ASP A 97 16.10 -6.61 -0.94
CA ASP A 97 16.96 -7.07 -2.04
C ASP A 97 16.18 -8.02 -2.95
N ILE A 98 15.56 -7.45 -3.99
CA ILE A 98 15.48 -8.12 -5.28
C ILE A 98 15.99 -7.08 -6.27
N ALA A 99 17.32 -6.93 -6.25
CA ALA A 99 18.05 -6.34 -7.35
C ALA A 99 17.93 -7.24 -8.57
N ALA A 100 17.94 -6.59 -9.73
CA ALA A 100 17.97 -7.18 -11.06
C ALA A 100 18.95 -8.36 -11.19
N SER A 101 18.47 -9.45 -11.77
CA SER A 101 19.29 -10.40 -12.54
C SER A 101 18.38 -11.10 -13.54
N GLN A 102 18.34 -10.55 -14.75
CA GLN A 102 18.05 -11.29 -15.96
C GLN A 102 19.38 -11.93 -16.36
N GLU A 103 19.42 -13.26 -16.47
CA GLU A 103 20.47 -14.00 -17.16
C GLU A 103 20.07 -14.26 -18.63
#